data_AF-A0A414P1P6-F1
#
_entry.id   AF-A0A414P1P6-F1
#
_cell.length_a   1.000
_cell.length_b   1.000
_cell.length_c   1.000
_cell.angle_alpha   90.00
_cell.angle_beta   90.00
_cell.angle_gamma   90.00
#
_symmetry.space_group_name_H-M   'P 1'
#
loop_
_entity.id
_entity.type
_entity.pdbx_description
1 polymer ?
#
loop_
_entity_poly.entity_id
_entity_poly.type
_entity_poly.pdbx_seq_one_letter_code
_entity_poly.pdbx_strand_id
1 'polypeptide(L)' 'MIFTDDDRKFIKDNFQNSDELLSETDVRKVLDAISNLIDEKGFELPDYYDYNNFGRKAQKVHDSIYENN' A
#
# COMPACT_ATOMS: atom_id res chain seq x y z
N MET A 1 -0.18 -1.87 14.97
CA MET A 1 -0.79 -1.06 13.90
C MET A 1 -2.28 -1.30 13.82
N ILE A 2 -3.03 -0.25 13.47
CA ILE A 2 -4.45 -0.30 13.13
C ILE A 2 -4.55 -0.44 11.61
N PHE A 3 -5.26 -1.47 11.16
CA PHE A 3 -5.56 -1.73 9.75
C PHE A 3 -7.06 -1.95 9.61
N THR A 4 -7.67 -1.28 8.64
CA THR A 4 -9.04 -1.56 8.22
C THR A 4 -9.12 -2.90 7.48
N ASP A 5 -10.33 -3.42 7.27
CA ASP A 5 -10.52 -4.65 6.49
C ASP A 5 -10.05 -4.48 5.04
N ASP A 6 -10.20 -3.29 4.47
CA ASP A 6 -9.73 -2.97 3.12
C ASP A 6 -8.20 -2.93 3.04
N ASP A 7 -7.53 -2.36 4.05
CA ASP A 7 -6.05 -2.37 4.13
C ASP A 7 -5.54 -3.80 4.20
N ARG A 8 -6.14 -4.63 5.07
CA ARG A 8 -5.78 -6.04 5.24
C ARG A 8 -5.96 -6.82 3.94
N LYS A 9 -7.08 -6.61 3.26
CA LYS A 9 -7.37 -7.27 1.99
C LYS A 9 -6.36 -6.85 0.92
N PHE A 10 -6.10 -5.55 0.79
CA PHE A 10 -5.12 -5.05 -0.17
C PHE A 10 -3.73 -5.63 0.08
N ILE A 11 -3.27 -5.65 1.34
CA ILE A 11 -1.95 -6.20 1.69
C ILE A 11 -1.87 -7.68 1.33
N LYS A 12 -2.89 -8.48 1.65
CA LYS A 12 -2.94 -9.92 1.32
C LYS A 12 -2.98 -10.20 -0.17
N ASP A 13 -3.69 -9.38 -0.94
CA ASP A 13 -3.84 -9.59 -2.38
C ASP A 13 -2.57 -9.22 -3.17
N ASN A 14 -1.70 -8.36 -2.61
CA ASN A 14 -0.59 -7.77 -3.36
C ASN A 14 0.82 -8.08 -2.85
N PHE A 15 0.95 -8.57 -1.62
CA PHE A 15 2.26 -8.90 -1.03
C PHE A 15 2.35 -10.37 -0.64
N GLN A 16 3.40 -11.04 -1.11
CA GLN A 16 3.67 -12.43 -0.72
C GLN A 16 3.99 -12.55 0.78
N ASN A 17 4.67 -11.55 1.35
CA ASN A 17 4.97 -11.45 2.77
C ASN A 17 3.88 -10.70 3.57
N SER A 18 2.61 -10.81 3.15
CA SER A 18 1.50 -10.08 3.77
C SER A 18 1.34 -10.34 5.26
N ASP A 19 1.55 -11.57 5.73
CA ASP A 19 1.48 -11.90 7.16
C ASP A 19 2.58 -11.17 7.99
N GLU A 20 3.77 -11.00 7.42
CA GLU A 20 4.85 -10.22 8.04
C GLU A 20 4.47 -8.74 8.11
N LEU A 21 3.97 -8.17 7.01
CA LEU A 21 3.53 -6.77 6.97
C LEU A 21 2.38 -6.49 7.95
N LEU A 22 1.44 -7.43 8.09
CA LEU A 22 0.30 -7.29 8.99
C LEU A 22 0.64 -7.52 10.47
N SER A 23 1.79 -8.16 10.76
CA SER A 23 2.32 -8.36 12.12
C SER A 23 3.43 -7.38 12.49
N GLU A 24 3.89 -6.56 11.54
CA GLU A 24 4.90 -5.54 11.78
C GLU A 24 4.41 -4.52 12.83
N THR A 25 5.38 -3.94 13.54
CA THR A 25 5.16 -2.93 14.58
C THR A 25 5.61 -1.54 14.13
N ASP A 26 6.57 -1.47 13.22
CA ASP A 26 7.03 -0.23 12.60
C ASP A 26 6.17 0.14 11.40
N VAL A 27 5.33 1.17 11.58
CA VAL A 27 4.45 1.68 10.53
C VAL A 27 5.21 2.11 9.27
N ARG A 28 6.43 2.64 9.41
CA ARG A 28 7.20 3.13 8.27
C ARG A 28 7.54 2.01 7.30
N LYS A 29 7.90 0.82 7.80
CA LYS A 29 8.18 -0.33 6.93
C LYS A 29 6.98 -0.76 6.10
N VAL A 30 5.77 -0.68 6.66
CA VAL A 30 4.55 -1.04 5.94
C VAL A 30 4.23 0.02 4.89
N LEU A 31 4.35 1.31 5.24
CA LEU A 31 4.16 2.42 4.31
C LEU A 31 5.19 2.42 3.17
N ASP A 32 6.45 2.11 3.47
CA ASP A 32 7.52 1.98 2.48
C ASP A 32 7.24 0.81 1.51
N ALA A 33 6.75 -0.33 2.02
CA ALA A 33 6.38 -1.46 1.16
C ALA A 33 5.25 -1.10 0.19
N ILE A 34 4.24 -0.36 0.66
CA ILE A 34 3.13 0.11 -0.20
C ILE A 34 3.62 1.16 -1.20
N SER A 35 4.47 2.08 -0.78
CA SER A 35 5.06 3.10 -1.65
C SER A 35 5.89 2.48 -2.78
N ASN A 36 6.74 1.50 -2.46
CA ASN A 36 7.52 0.75 -3.45
C ASN A 36 6.61 0.04 -4.48
N LEU A 37 5.47 -0.49 -4.03
CA LEU A 37 4.49 -1.12 -4.92
C LEU A 37 3.77 -0.11 -5.82
N ILE A 38 3.53 1.12 -5.33
CA ILE A 38 3.01 2.23 -6.13
C ILE A 38 4.05 2.65 -7.18
N ASP A 39 5.31 2.75 -6.82
CA ASP A 39 6.38 3.09 -7.77
C ASP A 39 6.50 2.04 -8.89
N GLU A 40 6.31 0.76 -8.57
CA GLU A 40 6.40 -0.32 -9.56
C GLU A 40 5.19 -0.38 -10.52
N LYS A 41 3.96 -0.17 -10.01
CA LYS A 41 2.72 -0.52 -10.73
C LYS A 41 1.64 0.57 -10.71
N GLY A 42 1.86 1.65 -9.98
CA GLY A 42 0.84 2.63 -9.62
C GLY A 42 0.60 3.73 -10.64
N PHE A 43 1.40 3.83 -11.70
CA PHE A 43 1.36 4.96 -12.62
C PHE A 43 0.80 4.59 -14.00
N GLU A 44 0.16 5.56 -14.66
CA GLU A 44 -0.31 5.43 -16.05
C GLU A 44 0.86 5.50 -17.03
N LEU A 45 0.90 4.56 -17.97
CA LEU A 45 1.87 4.55 -19.06
C LEU A 45 1.43 5.47 -20.21
N PRO A 46 2.36 6.07 -20.96
CA PRO A 46 3.83 6.01 -20.82
C PRO A 46 4.42 7.16 -20.00
N ASP A 47 3.63 8.14 -19.59
CA ASP A 47 4.16 9.41 -19.07
C ASP A 47 4.36 9.41 -17.55
N TYR A 48 3.83 8.41 -16.83
CA TYR A 48 4.00 8.19 -15.38
C TYR A 48 3.69 9.40 -14.47
N TYR A 49 2.95 10.41 -14.96
CA TYR A 49 2.58 11.58 -14.15
C TYR A 49 1.37 11.32 -13.27
N ASP A 50 0.42 10.53 -13.76
CA ASP A 50 -0.82 10.24 -13.07
C ASP A 50 -0.81 8.83 -12.50
N TYR A 51 -1.39 8.67 -11.32
CA TYR A 51 -1.69 7.34 -10.82
C TYR A 51 -2.74 6.67 -11.71
N ASN A 52 -2.54 5.39 -11.99
CA ASN A 52 -3.56 4.55 -12.59
C ASN A 52 -4.59 4.09 -11.56
N ASN A 53 -5.57 3.28 -11.98
CA ASN A 53 -6.59 2.75 -11.05
C ASN A 53 -5.98 1.97 -9.87
N PHE A 54 -4.91 1.22 -10.11
CA PHE A 54 -4.20 0.47 -9.07
C PHE A 54 -3.47 1.43 -8.11
N GLY A 55 -2.70 2.39 -8.62
CA GLY A 55 -1.98 3.37 -7.81
C GLY A 55 -2.92 4.20 -6.93
N ARG A 56 -4.06 4.65 -7.47
CA ARG A 56 -5.08 5.34 -6.67
C ARG A 56 -5.62 4.49 -5.52
N LYS A 57 -5.77 3.18 -5.72
CA LYS A 57 -6.21 2.25 -4.67
C LYS A 57 -5.11 2.04 -3.63
N ALA A 58 -3.88 1.82 -4.07
CA ALA A 58 -2.73 1.64 -3.21
C ALA A 58 -2.44 2.90 -2.36
N GLN A 59 -2.54 4.10 -2.95
CA GLN A 59 -2.41 5.37 -2.24
C GLN A 59 -3.46 5.52 -1.13
N LYS A 60 -4.72 5.15 -1.39
CA LYS A 60 -5.77 5.19 -0.35
C LYS A 60 -5.47 4.28 0.84
N VAL A 61 -4.90 3.10 0.59
CA VAL A 61 -4.48 2.17 1.64
C VAL A 61 -3.28 2.73 2.41
N HIS A 62 -2.30 3.30 1.70
CA HIS A 62 -1.18 4.00 2.31
C HIS A 62 -1.66 5.11 3.25
N ASP A 63 -2.54 5.99 2.77
CA ASP A 63 -3.07 7.11 3.55
C ASP A 63 -3.89 6.63 4.75
N SER A 64 -4.74 5.61 4.57
CA SER A 64 -5.50 4.97 5.66
C SER A 64 -4.58 4.46 6.78
N ILE A 65 -3.47 3.82 6.44
CA ILE A 65 -2.53 3.30 7.44
C ILE A 65 -1.79 4.44 8.14
N TYR A 66 -1.35 5.46 7.39
CA TYR A 66 -0.65 6.63 7.92
C TYR A 66 -1.51 7.47 8.86
N GLU A 67 -2.79 7.70 8.52
CA GLU A 67 -3.69 8.52 9.34
C GLU A 67 -4.13 7.81 10.64
N ASN A 68 -4.10 6.48 10.65
CA ASN A 68 -4.53 5.67 11.80
C ASN A 68 -3.41 5.31 12.79
N ASN A 69 -2.14 5.68 12.56
CA ASN A 69 -0.99 5.25 13.37
C ASN A 69 0.08 6.34 13.53
#